data_AF-A0A4U9WPS5-F1
#
_entry.id   AF-A0A4U9WPS5-F1
#
_cell.length_a   1.000
_cell.length_b   1.000
_cell.length_c   1.000
_cell.angle_alpha   90.00
_cell.angle_beta   90.00
_cell.angle_gamma   90.00
#
_symmetry.space_group_name_H-M   'P 1'
#
loop_
_entity.id
_entity.type
_entity.pdbx_description
1 polymer ?
#
loop_
_entity_poly.entity_id
_entity_poly.type
_entity_poly.pdbx_seq_one_letter_code
_entity_poly.pdbx_strand_id
1 'polypeptide(L)'
;MARLPTVWKTQVYCFLKAGQNDEARKLLTRALKIDPDKGAPLLVEAEKQFGEGKRAQSQLLLDSYQHVLPASADSLWLQIRFAALAGRQDSVQRYGKQLARSFPQSKTVPAVLS
;
A
#
# COMPACT_ATOMS: atom_id res chain seq x y z
N MET A 1 7.50 -20.33 15.12
CA MET A 1 7.71 -19.37 14.01
C MET A 1 6.89 -19.82 12.81
N ALA A 2 5.64 -19.36 12.69
CA ALA A 2 4.78 -19.76 11.58
C ALA A 2 5.20 -19.01 10.31
N ARG A 3 5.99 -19.65 9.44
CA ARG A 3 6.10 -19.24 8.03
C ARG A 3 4.73 -19.45 7.40
N LEU A 4 3.92 -18.41 7.30
CA LEU A 4 2.72 -18.49 6.46
C LEU A 4 3.18 -18.67 5.00
N PRO A 5 2.82 -19.78 4.33
CA PRO A 5 3.41 -20.16 3.04
C PRO A 5 2.91 -19.25 1.92
N THR A 6 3.61 -19.28 0.78
CA THR A 6 3.30 -18.71 -0.55
C THR A 6 1.83 -18.74 -1.02
N VAL A 7 0.97 -19.52 -0.35
CA VAL A 7 -0.44 -19.76 -0.67
C VAL A 7 -1.28 -18.48 -0.69
N TRP A 8 -1.15 -17.59 0.30
CA TRP A 8 -1.96 -16.36 0.30
C TRP A 8 -1.55 -15.41 -0.82
N LYS A 9 -0.26 -15.35 -1.19
CA LYS A 9 0.20 -14.58 -2.37
C LYS A 9 -0.47 -15.09 -3.64
N THR A 10 -0.51 -16.41 -3.86
CA THR A 10 -1.16 -16.99 -5.04
C THR A 10 -2.66 -16.75 -5.03
N GLN A 11 -3.32 -16.91 -3.89
CA GLN A 11 -4.78 -16.73 -3.79
C GLN A 11 -5.20 -15.27 -3.92
N VAL A 12 -4.50 -14.34 -3.28
CA VAL A 12 -4.68 -12.88 -3.49
C VAL A 12 -4.44 -12.54 -4.96
N TYR A 13 -3.41 -13.09 -5.59
CA TYR A 13 -3.15 -12.87 -7.01
C TYR A 13 -4.27 -13.41 -7.91
N CYS A 14 -4.81 -14.58 -7.61
CA CYS A 14 -5.98 -15.13 -8.32
C CYS A 14 -7.19 -14.20 -8.18
N PHE A 15 -7.52 -13.75 -6.96
CA PHE A 15 -8.61 -12.82 -6.73
C PHE A 15 -8.40 -11.47 -7.45
N LEU A 16 -7.19 -10.92 -7.41
CA LEU A 16 -6.82 -9.69 -8.13
C LEU A 16 -6.96 -9.84 -9.65
N LYS A 17 -6.63 -11.03 -10.20
CA LYS A 17 -6.78 -11.32 -11.63
C LYS A 17 -8.22 -11.56 -12.04
N ALA A 18 -9.03 -12.15 -11.14
CA ALA A 18 -10.44 -12.40 -11.35
C ALA A 18 -11.33 -11.16 -11.09
N GLY A 19 -10.75 -10.01 -10.68
CA GLY A 19 -11.51 -8.81 -10.32
C GLY A 19 -12.29 -8.93 -9.01
N GLN A 20 -12.04 -9.99 -8.23
CA GLN A 20 -12.71 -10.29 -6.96
C GLN A 20 -12.07 -9.50 -5.81
N ASN A 21 -12.15 -8.17 -5.91
CA ASN A 21 -11.45 -7.25 -5.03
C ASN A 21 -11.88 -7.37 -3.56
N ASP A 22 -13.16 -7.64 -3.29
CA ASP A 22 -13.67 -7.78 -1.92
C ASP A 22 -13.11 -9.02 -1.22
N GLU A 23 -13.00 -10.14 -1.93
CA GLU A 23 -12.41 -11.37 -1.38
C GLU A 23 -10.90 -11.23 -1.18
N ALA A 24 -10.20 -10.59 -2.13
CA ALA A 24 -8.81 -10.22 -1.94
C ALA A 24 -8.63 -9.34 -0.69
N ARG A 25 -9.47 -8.32 -0.49
CA ARG A 25 -9.41 -7.43 0.68
C ARG A 25 -9.65 -8.19 1.99
N LYS A 26 -10.67 -9.04 2.07
CA LYS A 26 -10.94 -9.87 3.26
C LYS A 26 -9.75 -10.77 3.60
N LEU A 27 -9.18 -11.43 2.59
CA LEU A 27 -8.02 -12.30 2.78
C LEU A 27 -6.77 -11.53 3.23
N LEU A 28 -6.47 -10.42 2.57
CA LEU A 28 -5.34 -9.54 2.90
C LEU A 28 -5.45 -8.99 4.32
N THR A 29 -6.61 -8.44 4.68
CA THR A 29 -6.83 -7.87 6.00
C THR A 29 -6.75 -8.94 7.09
N ARG A 30 -7.30 -10.13 6.86
CA ARG A 30 -7.14 -11.27 7.78
C ARG A 30 -5.68 -11.67 7.93
N ALA A 31 -4.93 -11.76 6.84
CA ALA A 31 -3.52 -12.12 6.86
C ALA A 31 -2.68 -11.11 7.67
N LEU A 32 -2.92 -9.81 7.48
CA LEU A 32 -2.22 -8.75 8.23
C LEU A 32 -2.59 -8.72 9.72
N LYS A 33 -3.83 -9.09 10.08
CA LYS A 33 -4.23 -9.22 11.49
C LYS A 33 -3.52 -10.39 12.18
N ILE A 34 -3.24 -11.47 11.43
CA ILE A 34 -2.53 -12.64 11.95
C ILE A 34 -1.03 -12.39 12.02
N ASP A 35 -0.47 -11.73 11.01
CA ASP A 35 0.96 -11.50 10.86
C ASP A 35 1.24 -10.08 10.32
N PRO A 36 1.34 -9.09 11.23
CA PRO A 36 1.62 -7.69 10.88
C PRO A 36 2.93 -7.49 10.10
N ASP A 37 3.91 -8.39 10.25
CA ASP A 37 5.20 -8.30 9.55
C ASP A 37 5.05 -8.50 8.03
N LYS A 38 3.88 -8.99 7.58
CA LYS A 38 3.54 -9.05 6.16
C LYS A 38 3.12 -7.70 5.56
N GLY A 39 2.98 -6.66 6.38
CA GLY A 39 2.66 -5.30 5.92
C GLY A 39 3.70 -4.71 4.98
N ALA A 40 4.99 -4.77 5.35
CA ALA A 40 6.08 -4.25 4.51
C ALA A 40 6.17 -4.93 3.13
N PRO A 41 6.21 -6.28 3.01
CA PRO A 41 6.23 -6.92 1.70
C PRO A 41 4.94 -6.71 0.90
N LEU A 42 3.80 -6.44 1.56
CA LEU A 42 2.56 -6.05 0.88
C LEU A 42 2.68 -4.68 0.22
N LEU A 43 3.28 -3.70 0.90
CA LEU A 43 3.51 -2.36 0.34
C LEU A 43 4.52 -2.39 -0.81
N VAL A 44 5.57 -3.20 -0.72
CA VAL A 44 6.52 -3.42 -1.85
C VAL A 44 5.77 -3.92 -3.10
N GLU A 45 4.85 -4.87 -2.93
CA GLU A 45 4.02 -5.34 -4.05
C GLU A 45 3.07 -4.24 -4.54
N ALA A 46 2.46 -3.46 -3.63
CA ALA A 46 1.60 -2.33 -3.99
C ALA A 46 2.34 -1.29 -4.85
N GLU A 47 3.59 -0.97 -4.49
CA GLU A 47 4.45 -0.06 -5.26
C GLU A 47 4.83 -0.63 -6.62
N LYS A 48 5.15 -1.93 -6.70
CA LYS A 48 5.41 -2.61 -7.96
C LYS A 48 4.20 -2.54 -8.90
N GLN A 49 3.01 -2.89 -8.40
CA GLN A 49 1.76 -2.81 -9.17
C GLN A 49 1.48 -1.37 -9.63
N PHE A 50 1.79 -0.38 -8.79
CA PHE A 50 1.74 1.03 -9.20
C PHE A 50 2.72 1.31 -10.34
N GLY A 51 3.98 0.88 -10.25
CA GLY A 51 4.97 1.07 -11.32
C GLY A 51 4.52 0.47 -12.65
N GLU A 52 3.84 -0.68 -12.61
CA GLU A 52 3.31 -1.38 -13.79
C GLU A 52 1.99 -0.80 -14.35
N GLY A 53 1.48 0.31 -13.80
CA GLY A 53 0.23 0.93 -14.23
C GLY A 53 -1.03 0.21 -13.73
N LYS A 54 -0.89 -0.83 -12.91
CA LYS A 54 -1.99 -1.61 -12.31
C LYS A 54 -2.57 -0.89 -11.10
N ARG A 55 -3.19 0.26 -11.35
CA ARG A 55 -3.66 1.23 -10.33
C ARG A 55 -4.67 0.59 -9.37
N ALA A 56 -5.64 -0.16 -9.88
CA ALA A 56 -6.68 -0.80 -9.06
C ALA A 56 -6.10 -1.84 -8.10
N GLN A 57 -5.17 -2.68 -8.58
CA GLN A 57 -4.50 -3.69 -7.76
C GLN A 57 -3.64 -3.03 -6.69
N SER A 58 -2.86 -2.02 -7.06
CA SER A 58 -2.05 -1.25 -6.12
C SER A 58 -2.90 -0.58 -5.03
N GLN A 59 -4.01 0.07 -5.42
CA GLN A 59 -4.94 0.70 -4.48
C GLN A 59 -5.54 -0.32 -3.52
N LEU A 60 -5.92 -1.51 -4.01
CA LEU A 60 -6.48 -2.56 -3.15
C LEU A 60 -5.49 -3.02 -2.07
N LEU A 61 -4.23 -3.22 -2.46
CA LEU A 61 -3.17 -3.63 -1.54
C LEU A 61 -2.92 -2.54 -0.48
N LEU A 62 -2.85 -1.29 -0.92
CA LEU A 62 -2.66 -0.13 -0.05
C LEU A 62 -3.83 0.05 0.93
N ASP A 63 -5.08 -0.03 0.47
CA ASP A 63 -6.24 0.10 1.33
C ASP A 63 -6.33 -1.06 2.34
N SER A 64 -5.98 -2.27 1.91
CA SER A 64 -5.97 -3.45 2.79
C SER A 64 -4.93 -3.31 3.91
N TYR A 65 -3.76 -2.73 3.59
CA TYR A 65 -2.76 -2.35 4.57
C TYR A 65 -3.33 -1.34 5.59
N GLN A 66 -3.85 -0.21 5.11
CA GLN A 66 -4.35 0.88 5.95
C GLN A 66 -5.54 0.49 6.84
N HIS A 67 -6.29 -0.53 6.44
CA HIS A 67 -7.40 -1.04 7.25
C HIS A 67 -6.94 -1.77 8.52
N VAL A 68 -5.68 -2.21 8.58
CA VAL A 68 -5.17 -3.05 9.67
C VAL A 68 -3.97 -2.42 10.37
N LEU A 69 -3.06 -1.82 9.62
CA LEU A 69 -1.77 -1.36 10.10
C LEU A 69 -1.70 0.16 10.11
N PRO A 70 -0.94 0.75 11.05
CA PRO A 70 -0.72 2.19 11.08
C PRO A 70 0.05 2.64 9.83
N ALA A 71 -0.04 3.93 9.52
CA ALA A 71 0.72 4.51 8.42
C ALA A 71 2.23 4.30 8.61
N SER A 72 2.90 3.85 7.55
CA SER A 72 4.35 3.81 7.38
C SER A 72 4.81 4.81 6.34
N ALA A 73 6.11 5.06 6.25
CA ALA A 73 6.71 5.87 5.21
C ALA A 73 6.29 5.42 3.80
N ASP A 74 6.41 4.13 3.49
CA ASP A 74 6.05 3.55 2.19
C ASP A 74 4.55 3.71 1.88
N SER A 75 3.68 3.52 2.88
CA SER A 75 2.24 3.69 2.69
C SER A 75 1.86 5.15 2.41
N LEU A 76 2.48 6.10 3.12
CA LEU A 76 2.27 7.54 2.92
C LEU A 76 2.82 7.98 1.57
N TRP A 77 3.98 7.47 1.19
CA TRP A 77 4.57 7.73 -0.11
C TRP A 77 3.65 7.26 -1.25
N LEU A 78 3.09 6.06 -1.14
CA LEU A 78 2.14 5.57 -2.13
C LEU A 78 0.82 6.38 -2.14
N GLN A 79 0.32 6.81 -0.98
CA GLN A 79 -0.83 7.73 -0.88
C GLN A 79 -0.55 9.07 -1.59
N ILE A 80 0.64 9.66 -1.44
CA ILE A 80 1.07 10.87 -2.13
C ILE A 80 1.01 10.67 -3.65
N ARG A 81 1.57 9.56 -4.14
CA ARG A 81 1.59 9.25 -5.59
C ARG A 81 0.20 9.08 -6.18
N PHE A 82 -0.72 8.41 -5.46
CA PHE A 82 -2.12 8.32 -5.88
C PHE A 82 -2.84 9.67 -5.85
N ALA A 83 -2.58 10.50 -4.84
CA ALA A 83 -3.15 11.84 -4.75
C ALA A 83 -2.66 12.73 -5.90
N ALA A 84 -1.37 12.70 -6.22
CA ALA A 84 -0.77 13.43 -7.33
C ALA A 84 -1.36 12.98 -8.68
N LEU A 85 -1.49 11.67 -8.89
CA LEU A 85 -2.11 11.11 -10.10
C LEU A 85 -3.57 11.56 -10.27
N ALA A 86 -4.30 11.75 -9.17
CA ALA A 86 -5.68 12.20 -9.17
C ALA A 86 -5.84 13.74 -9.13
N GLY A 87 -4.75 14.51 -9.19
CA GLY A 87 -4.80 15.98 -9.10
C GLY A 87 -5.22 16.52 -7.73
N ARG A 88 -5.24 15.70 -6.67
CA ARG A 88 -5.65 16.08 -5.32
C ARG A 88 -4.51 16.72 -4.54
N GLN A 89 -4.22 17.98 -4.85
CA GLN A 89 -3.08 18.72 -4.28
C GLN A 89 -3.18 18.89 -2.75
N ASP A 90 -4.39 19.06 -2.22
CA ASP A 90 -4.68 19.08 -0.78
C ASP A 90 -4.19 17.79 -0.09
N SER A 91 -4.47 16.64 -0.71
CA SER A 91 -4.10 15.32 -0.21
C SER A 91 -2.60 15.09 -0.31
N VAL A 92 -1.97 15.51 -1.42
CA VAL A 92 -0.51 15.50 -1.59
C VAL A 92 0.17 16.25 -0.45
N GLN A 93 -0.28 17.48 -0.17
CA GLN A 93 0.29 18.31 0.90
C GLN A 93 0.05 17.71 2.29
N ARG A 94 -1.16 17.18 2.54
CA ARG A 94 -1.49 16.54 3.82
C ARG A 94 -0.60 15.33 4.10
N TYR A 95 -0.51 14.40 3.15
CA TYR A 95 0.30 13.20 3.32
C TYR A 95 1.80 13.52 3.34
N GLY A 96 2.25 14.50 2.55
CA GLY A 96 3.63 15.00 2.59
C GLY A 96 4.02 15.56 3.96
N LYS A 97 3.16 16.38 4.57
CA LYS A 97 3.36 16.88 5.95
C LYS A 97 3.39 15.75 6.96
N GLN A 98 2.51 14.76 6.84
CA GLN A 98 2.49 13.60 7.72
C GLN A 98 3.78 12.77 7.58
N LEU A 99 4.24 12.52 6.36
CA LEU A 99 5.49 11.81 6.09
C LEU A 99 6.69 12.53 6.70
N ALA A 100 6.83 13.83 6.46
CA ALA A 100 7.94 14.63 7.01
C ALA A 100 7.96 14.68 8.54
N ARG A 101 6.78 14.68 9.18
CA ARG A 101 6.66 14.71 10.64
C ARG A 101 6.91 13.35 11.29
N SER A 102 6.35 12.28 10.71
CA SER A 102 6.37 10.94 11.31
C SER A 102 7.61 10.14 10.93
N PHE A 103 8.23 10.41 9.78
CA PHE A 103 9.36 9.66 9.23
C PHE A 103 10.47 10.58 8.69
N PRO A 104 11.09 11.43 9.54
CA PRO A 104 12.07 12.43 9.09
C PRO A 104 13.33 11.84 8.46
N GLN A 105 13.65 10.56 8.71
CA GLN A 105 14.82 9.87 8.15
C GLN A 105 14.50 8.95 6.96
N SER A 106 13.22 8.73 6.62
CA SER A 106 12.86 7.96 5.42
C SER A 106 13.00 8.85 4.19
N LYS A 107 14.24 8.98 3.71
CA LYS A 107 14.70 9.52 2.41
C LYS A 107 13.73 10.42 1.62
N THR A 108 14.16 11.69 1.47
CA THR A 108 13.85 12.71 0.45
C THR A 108 12.46 12.62 -0.19
N VAL A 109 11.54 13.50 0.22
CA VAL A 109 10.39 13.91 -0.59
C VAL A 109 10.94 14.28 -1.98
N PRO A 110 10.65 13.53 -3.06
CA PRO A 110 11.08 13.92 -4.39
C PRO A 110 10.50 15.30 -4.70
N ALA A 111 11.31 16.14 -5.34
CA ALA A 111 11.01 17.53 -5.68
C ALA A 111 9.87 17.70 -6.73
N VAL A 112 8.85 16.85 -6.69
CA VAL A 112 7.61 16.96 -7.46
C VAL A 112 6.65 18.00 -6.85
N LEU A 113 7.06 18.68 -5.78
CA LEU A 113 6.29 19.76 -5.14
C LEU A 113 6.84 21.17 -5.44
N SER A 114 7.72 21.33 -6.43
CA SER A 114 8.18 22.63 -6.92
C SER A 114 7.60 22.95 -8.30
#